data_AF-A0A081ASD7-F1
#
_entry.id   AF-A0A081ASD7-F1
#
_cell.length_a   1.000
_cell.length_b   1.000
_cell.length_c   1.000
_cell.angle_alpha   90.00
_cell.angle_beta   90.00
_cell.angle_gamma   90.00
#
_symmetry.space_group_name_H-M   'P 1'
#
loop_
_entity.id
_entity.type
_entity.pdbx_description
1 polymer ?
#
loop_
_entity_poly.entity_id
_entity_poly.type
_entity_poly.pdbx_seq_one_letter_code
_entity_poly.pdbx_strand_id
1 'polypeptide(L)'
;MDSSKKTVLITGSTRGIGLAFAEHYIKAGWNVIGTARVNSNTEKLKALAPFKIVTMDTSDEATILEAARQLEGQPIDLLINNAGIGLPGELTSTTKASFMRQFEVNTIGPFLVTRSLLPNLQLAAKAHGAAYVVQLSSFVGSIGSITNETAAMFKDALYGYGSSKAALNM
;
A
#
# COMPACT_ATOMS: atom_id res chain seq x y z
N MET A 1 -0.49 -11.90 25.67
CA MET A 1 -0.88 -10.82 24.73
C MET A 1 -2.38 -10.85 24.61
N ASP A 2 -3.05 -9.70 24.58
CA ASP A 2 -4.49 -9.62 24.45
C ASP A 2 -4.91 -10.11 23.06
N SER A 3 -5.46 -11.32 22.98
CA SER A 3 -5.89 -11.96 21.74
C SER A 3 -7.13 -11.30 21.13
N SER A 4 -7.69 -10.25 21.75
CA SER A 4 -8.83 -9.49 21.21
C SER A 4 -8.40 -8.31 20.32
N LYS A 5 -7.13 -7.91 20.37
CA LYS A 5 -6.66 -6.67 19.74
C LYS A 5 -6.40 -6.87 18.24
N LYS A 6 -7.15 -6.15 17.41
CA LYS A 6 -7.03 -6.19 15.94
C LYS A 6 -5.70 -5.62 15.44
N THR A 7 -5.24 -6.12 14.30
CA THR A 7 -3.97 -5.76 13.67
C THR A 7 -4.17 -5.17 12.28
N VAL A 8 -3.52 -4.04 12.00
CA VAL A 8 -3.48 -3.45 10.65
C VAL A 8 -2.04 -3.44 10.13
N LEU A 9 -1.86 -3.82 8.87
CA LEU A 9 -0.60 -3.64 8.14
C LEU A 9 -0.78 -2.55 7.09
N ILE A 10 0.14 -1.58 7.05
CA ILE A 10 0.07 -0.42 6.16
C ILE A 10 1.33 -0.35 5.32
N THR A 11 1.20 -0.51 3.99
CA THR A 11 2.34 -0.32 3.10
C THR A 11 2.65 1.16 2.88
N GLY A 12 3.94 1.54 2.84
CA GLY A 12 4.33 2.93 2.60
C GLY A 12 3.95 3.89 3.75
N SER A 13 4.22 3.48 4.98
CA SER A 13 3.71 4.14 6.21
C SER A 13 4.61 5.24 6.79
N THR A 14 5.68 5.64 6.10
CA THR A 14 6.68 6.58 6.63
C THR A 14 6.31 8.06 6.49
N ARG A 15 5.33 8.40 5.63
CA ARG A 15 4.88 9.77 5.38
C ARG A 15 3.45 9.80 4.82
N GLY A 16 2.88 11.00 4.71
CA GLY A 16 1.62 11.25 4.01
C GLY A 16 0.45 10.42 4.56
N ILE A 17 -0.40 9.92 3.66
CA ILE A 17 -1.61 9.16 4.01
C ILE A 17 -1.27 7.90 4.82
N GLY A 18 -0.23 7.15 4.46
CA GLY A 18 0.18 5.95 5.19
C GLY A 18 0.57 6.21 6.64
N LEU A 19 1.28 7.31 6.91
CA LEU A 19 1.62 7.73 8.28
C LEU A 19 0.37 8.17 9.05
N ALA A 20 -0.55 8.88 8.40
CA ALA A 20 -1.80 9.30 9.01
C ALA A 20 -2.69 8.08 9.38
N PHE A 21 -2.73 7.04 8.54
CA PHE A 21 -3.38 5.78 8.91
C PHE A 21 -2.71 5.12 10.12
N ALA A 22 -1.37 5.07 10.15
CA ALA A 22 -0.65 4.49 11.28
C ALA A 22 -1.00 5.23 12.59
N GLU A 23 -0.99 6.57 12.57
CA GLU A 23 -1.37 7.39 13.72
C GLU A 23 -2.83 7.14 14.14
N HIS A 24 -3.75 7.09 13.18
CA HIS A 24 -5.17 6.85 13.43
C HIS A 24 -5.41 5.50 14.12
N TYR A 25 -4.87 4.41 13.56
CA TYR A 25 -5.08 3.07 14.11
C TYR A 25 -4.36 2.83 15.44
N ILE A 26 -3.23 3.48 15.68
CA ILE A 26 -2.57 3.48 16.99
C ILE A 26 -3.48 4.14 18.03
N LYS A 27 -4.04 5.32 17.73
CA LYS A 27 -4.99 6.01 18.62
C LYS A 27 -6.28 5.21 18.84
N ALA A 28 -6.71 4.46 17.82
CA ALA A 28 -7.85 3.55 17.92
C ALA A 28 -7.54 2.26 18.71
N GLY A 29 -6.32 2.09 19.21
CA GLY A 29 -5.94 0.92 19.99
C GLY A 29 -5.76 -0.35 19.17
N TRP A 30 -5.32 -0.26 17.91
CA TRP A 30 -4.96 -1.43 17.11
C TRP A 30 -3.47 -1.72 17.21
N ASN A 31 -3.06 -2.95 16.92
CA ASN A 31 -1.67 -3.27 16.63
C ASN A 31 -1.34 -2.78 15.22
N VAL A 32 -0.44 -1.81 15.10
CA VAL A 32 -0.04 -1.28 13.79
C VAL A 32 1.30 -1.86 13.35
N ILE A 33 1.29 -2.51 12.19
CA ILE A 33 2.48 -2.94 11.46
C ILE A 33 2.71 -1.94 10.33
N GLY A 34 3.65 -1.02 10.53
CA GLY A 34 4.05 -0.07 9.48
C GLY A 34 5.13 -0.68 8.59
N THR A 35 5.04 -0.50 7.27
CA THR A 35 6.15 -0.85 6.38
C THR A 35 6.94 0.35 5.88
N ALA A 36 8.23 0.12 5.64
CA ALA A 36 9.18 1.09 5.10
C ALA A 36 10.18 0.40 4.17
N ARG A 37 10.72 1.11 3.17
CA ARG A 37 11.88 0.62 2.40
C ARG A 37 13.15 0.83 3.22
N VAL A 38 14.20 0.05 2.95
CA VAL A 38 15.50 0.10 3.65
C VAL A 38 16.01 1.53 3.87
N ASN A 39 15.98 2.37 2.83
CA ASN A 39 16.53 3.73 2.87
C ASN A 39 15.49 4.81 3.19
N SER A 40 14.34 4.46 3.76
CA SER A 40 13.31 5.44 4.10
C SER A 40 13.60 6.10 5.45
N ASN A 41 13.33 7.41 5.58
CA ASN A 41 13.25 8.02 6.90
C ASN A 41 12.06 7.42 7.67
N THR A 42 12.33 6.76 8.79
CA THR A 42 11.33 6.09 9.65
C THR A 42 11.08 6.83 10.96
N GLU A 43 11.69 7.99 11.20
CA GLU A 43 11.63 8.72 12.48
C GLU A 43 10.20 9.01 12.92
N LYS A 44 9.38 9.59 12.01
CA LYS A 44 7.98 9.91 12.32
C LYS A 44 7.16 8.66 12.64
N LEU A 45 7.36 7.58 11.89
CA LEU A 45 6.67 6.32 12.14
C LEU A 45 7.10 5.70 13.48
N LYS A 46 8.41 5.68 13.77
CA LYS A 46 8.96 5.19 15.05
C LYS A 46 8.44 5.99 16.24
N ALA A 47 8.29 7.30 16.09
CA ALA A 47 7.76 8.17 17.14
C ALA A 47 6.31 7.84 17.53
N LEU A 48 5.54 7.19 16.66
CA LEU A 48 4.20 6.70 16.98
C LEU A 48 4.20 5.41 17.81
N ALA A 49 5.36 4.76 17.99
CA ALA A 49 5.51 3.46 18.66
C ALA A 49 4.57 2.37 18.11
N PRO A 50 4.61 2.08 16.79
CA PRO A 50 3.84 1.00 16.20
C PRO A 50 4.24 -0.35 16.80
N PHE A 51 3.34 -1.33 16.71
CA PHE A 51 3.60 -2.69 17.16
C PHE A 51 4.82 -3.30 16.48
N LYS A 52 4.98 -3.06 15.17
CA LYS A 52 6.16 -3.50 14.40
C LYS A 52 6.42 -2.55 13.23
N ILE A 53 7.69 -2.41 12.85
CA ILE A 53 8.09 -1.84 11.56
C ILE A 53 8.75 -2.95 10.75
N VAL A 54 8.29 -3.16 9.52
CA VAL A 54 8.80 -4.20 8.62
C VAL A 54 9.37 -3.58 7.35
N THR A 55 10.53 -4.05 6.92
CA THR A 55 11.12 -3.63 5.66
C THR A 55 10.34 -4.24 4.49
N MET A 56 9.82 -3.42 3.58
CA MET A 56 9.11 -3.88 2.38
C MET A 56 9.19 -2.80 1.30
N ASP A 57 9.70 -3.17 0.13
CA ASP A 57 9.51 -2.42 -1.11
C ASP A 57 8.47 -3.17 -1.94
N THR A 58 7.32 -2.56 -2.21
CA THR A 58 6.23 -3.23 -2.93
C THR A 58 6.56 -3.54 -4.39
N SER A 59 7.67 -3.02 -4.91
CA SER A 59 8.17 -3.37 -6.24
C SER A 59 9.20 -4.49 -6.26
N ASP A 60 9.66 -4.96 -5.10
CA ASP A 60 10.65 -6.02 -4.97
C ASP A 60 10.02 -7.22 -4.25
N GLU A 61 9.68 -8.24 -5.04
CA GLU A 61 9.04 -9.46 -4.56
C GLU A 61 9.83 -10.16 -3.45
N ALA A 62 11.16 -10.13 -3.49
CA ALA A 62 11.99 -10.76 -2.47
C ALA A 62 11.78 -10.11 -1.10
N THR A 63 11.65 -8.78 -1.06
CA THR A 63 11.39 -8.06 0.19
C THR A 63 9.98 -8.34 0.73
N ILE A 64 9.00 -8.55 -0.15
CA ILE A 64 7.62 -8.90 0.23
C ILE A 64 7.58 -10.30 0.85
N LEU A 65 8.27 -11.27 0.23
CA LEU A 65 8.35 -12.64 0.74
C LEU A 65 9.06 -12.70 2.09
N GLU A 66 10.16 -11.97 2.25
CA GLU A 66 10.87 -11.90 3.52
C GLU A 66 10.02 -11.23 4.61
N ALA A 67 9.29 -10.16 4.28
CA ALA A 67 8.35 -9.53 5.19
C ALA A 67 7.21 -10.48 5.61
N ALA A 68 6.65 -11.25 4.67
CA ALA A 68 5.62 -12.24 4.97
C ALA A 68 6.16 -13.35 5.89
N ARG A 69 7.39 -13.84 5.63
CA ARG A 69 8.08 -14.81 6.49
C ARG A 69 8.28 -14.26 7.92
N GLN A 70 8.70 -13.01 8.06
CA GLN A 70 8.85 -12.36 9.38
C GLN A 70 7.51 -12.13 10.11
N LEU A 71 6.40 -12.23 9.41
CA LEU A 71 5.06 -12.05 9.93
C LEU A 71 4.30 -13.38 10.03
N GLU A 72 4.93 -14.51 9.77
CA GLU A 72 4.29 -15.81 9.85
C GLU A 72 3.60 -16.01 11.22
N GLY A 73 2.35 -16.49 11.20
CA GLY A 73 1.54 -16.68 12.41
C GLY A 73 0.92 -15.41 13.00
N GLN A 74 1.22 -14.21 12.48
CA GLN A 74 0.60 -12.96 12.94
C GLN A 74 -0.75 -12.73 12.23
N PRO A 75 -1.90 -12.74 12.94
CA PRO A 75 -3.17 -12.34 12.32
C PRO A 75 -3.12 -10.88 11.86
N ILE A 76 -3.58 -10.59 10.65
CA ILE A 76 -3.74 -9.24 10.10
C ILE A 76 -5.20 -9.04 9.71
N ASP A 77 -5.92 -8.22 10.46
CA ASP A 77 -7.35 -7.92 10.25
C ASP A 77 -7.58 -6.97 9.07
N LEU A 78 -6.61 -6.10 8.82
CA LEU A 78 -6.70 -5.08 7.79
C LEU A 78 -5.35 -4.92 7.10
N LEU A 79 -5.32 -5.16 5.79
CA LEU A 79 -4.20 -4.81 4.93
C LEU A 79 -4.55 -3.54 4.16
N ILE A 80 -3.77 -2.48 4.35
CA ILE A 80 -3.88 -1.22 3.61
C ILE A 80 -2.71 -1.13 2.64
N ASN A 81 -2.98 -1.44 1.36
CA ASN A 81 -2.04 -1.24 0.27
C ASN A 81 -2.03 0.24 -0.12
N ASN A 82 -1.24 1.01 0.63
CA ASN A 82 -1.10 2.46 0.47
C ASN A 82 0.16 2.87 -0.32
N ALA A 83 1.22 2.05 -0.33
CA ALA A 83 2.44 2.37 -1.05
C ALA A 83 2.13 2.72 -2.51
N GLY A 84 2.69 3.85 -2.96
CA GLY A 84 2.48 4.30 -4.32
C GLY A 84 3.47 5.38 -4.74
N ILE A 85 3.71 5.45 -6.04
CA ILE A 85 4.51 6.50 -6.68
C ILE A 85 3.73 7.12 -7.84
N GLY A 86 3.90 8.42 -8.04
CA GLY A 86 3.50 9.10 -9.27
C GLY A 86 4.74 9.74 -9.88
N LEU A 87 5.08 9.36 -11.11
CA LEU A 87 6.19 9.94 -11.86
C LEU A 87 5.61 10.86 -12.94
N PRO A 88 6.07 12.11 -13.05
CA PRO A 88 5.66 13.02 -14.10
C PRO A 88 5.85 12.41 -15.49
N GLY A 89 4.83 12.48 -16.34
CA GLY A 89 4.90 12.04 -17.72
C GLY A 89 3.59 12.26 -18.49
N GLU A 90 3.72 12.74 -19.72
CA GLU A 90 2.63 12.87 -20.70
C GLU A 90 2.63 11.65 -21.64
N LEU A 91 1.62 11.52 -22.48
CA LEU A 91 1.56 10.47 -23.49
C LEU A 91 2.83 10.41 -24.37
N THR A 92 3.38 11.56 -24.75
CA THR A 92 4.52 11.69 -25.66
C THR A 92 5.88 11.56 -24.98
N SER A 93 5.94 11.80 -23.66
CA SER A 93 7.20 11.87 -22.89
C SER A 93 7.37 10.71 -21.91
N THR A 94 6.30 9.98 -21.60
CA THR A 94 6.36 8.83 -20.68
C THR A 94 7.18 7.70 -21.32
N THR A 95 8.25 7.30 -20.64
CA THR A 95 9.08 6.18 -21.10
C THR A 95 8.52 4.85 -20.61
N LYS A 96 8.77 3.76 -21.35
CA LYS A 96 8.45 2.39 -20.90
C LYS A 96 8.95 2.12 -19.47
N ALA A 97 10.18 2.52 -19.16
CA ALA A 97 10.76 2.29 -17.83
C ALA A 97 9.96 3.01 -16.73
N SER A 98 9.65 4.29 -16.92
CA SER A 98 8.84 5.06 -15.94
C SER A 98 7.40 4.54 -15.80
N PHE A 99 6.82 4.03 -16.90
CA PHE A 99 5.48 3.45 -16.91
C PHE A 99 5.46 2.12 -16.15
N MET A 100 6.38 1.21 -16.50
CA MET A 100 6.52 -0.09 -15.82
C MET A 100 6.81 0.08 -14.34
N ARG A 101 7.68 1.02 -13.97
CA ARG A 101 8.00 1.29 -12.57
C ARG A 101 6.77 1.67 -11.74
N GLN A 102 5.85 2.45 -12.33
CA GLN A 102 4.59 2.81 -11.68
C GLN A 102 3.66 1.61 -11.55
N PHE A 103 3.56 0.74 -12.56
CA PHE A 103 2.79 -0.51 -12.49
C PHE A 103 3.34 -1.50 -11.45
N GLU A 104 4.66 -1.67 -11.39
CA GLU A 104 5.31 -2.51 -10.39
C GLU A 104 4.92 -2.09 -8.97
N VAL A 105 5.01 -0.80 -8.66
CA VAL A 105 4.72 -0.30 -7.31
C VAL A 105 3.23 -0.21 -7.03
N ASN A 106 2.44 0.35 -7.95
CA ASN A 106 1.05 0.75 -7.70
C ASN A 106 0.03 -0.35 -8.00
N THR A 107 0.39 -1.36 -8.80
CA THR A 107 -0.55 -2.38 -9.29
C THR A 107 -0.10 -3.78 -8.89
N ILE A 108 1.10 -4.18 -9.35
CA ILE A 108 1.62 -5.52 -9.12
C ILE A 108 2.02 -5.69 -7.64
N GLY A 109 2.61 -4.66 -7.04
CA GLY A 109 2.99 -4.67 -5.63
C GLY A 109 1.84 -4.99 -4.68
N PRO A 110 0.70 -4.26 -4.72
CA PRO A 110 -0.48 -4.60 -3.94
C PRO A 110 -0.99 -6.04 -4.13
N PHE A 111 -0.95 -6.56 -5.36
CA PHE A 111 -1.27 -7.96 -5.64
C PHE A 111 -0.30 -8.92 -4.93
N LEU A 112 1.01 -8.70 -5.10
CA LEU A 112 2.06 -9.53 -4.50
C LEU A 112 1.98 -9.51 -2.96
N VAL A 113 1.84 -8.33 -2.36
CA VAL A 113 1.69 -8.16 -0.91
C VAL A 113 0.47 -8.92 -0.40
N THR A 114 -0.68 -8.74 -1.04
CA THR A 114 -1.91 -9.42 -0.65
C THR A 114 -1.79 -10.93 -0.77
N ARG A 115 -1.20 -11.41 -1.88
CA ARG A 115 -0.95 -12.84 -2.10
C ARG A 115 -0.05 -13.43 -1.03
N SER A 116 1.07 -12.77 -0.70
CA SER A 116 2.03 -13.24 0.28
C SER A 116 1.51 -13.19 1.72
N LEU A 117 0.62 -12.24 2.03
CA LEU A 117 0.00 -12.10 3.36
C LEU A 117 -1.38 -12.77 3.47
N LEU A 118 -1.81 -13.51 2.45
CA LEU A 118 -3.09 -14.24 2.48
C LEU A 118 -3.21 -15.17 3.70
N PRO A 119 -2.16 -15.93 4.11
CA PRO A 119 -2.22 -16.73 5.33
C PRO A 119 -2.53 -15.89 6.57
N ASN A 120 -1.90 -14.71 6.72
CA ASN A 120 -2.13 -13.79 7.83
C ASN A 120 -3.57 -13.26 7.88
N LEU A 121 -4.13 -12.92 6.72
CA LEU A 121 -5.52 -12.48 6.57
C LEU A 121 -6.49 -13.61 6.94
N GLN A 122 -6.21 -14.84 6.50
CA GLN A 122 -7.01 -16.02 6.86
C GLN A 122 -6.98 -16.32 8.37
N LEU A 123 -5.82 -16.15 9.02
CA LEU A 123 -5.70 -16.28 10.47
C LEU A 123 -6.58 -15.27 11.20
N ALA A 124 -6.57 -13.99 10.77
CA ALA A 124 -7.43 -12.96 11.37
C ALA A 124 -8.91 -13.23 11.11
N ALA A 125 -9.29 -13.62 9.89
CA ALA A 125 -10.68 -13.96 9.59
C ALA A 125 -11.18 -15.14 10.44
N LYS A 126 -10.34 -16.16 10.67
CA LYS A 126 -10.67 -17.28 11.56
C LYS A 126 -10.81 -16.85 13.03
N ALA A 127 -9.94 -15.95 13.49
CA ALA A 127 -9.93 -15.51 14.88
C ALA A 127 -11.03 -14.47 15.19
N HIS A 128 -11.31 -13.55 14.26
CA HIS A 128 -12.10 -12.35 14.48
C HIS A 128 -13.31 -12.22 13.53
N GLY A 129 -13.57 -13.24 12.72
CA GLY A 129 -14.74 -13.35 11.82
C GLY A 129 -14.54 -12.78 10.42
N ALA A 130 -13.65 -11.80 10.24
CA ALA A 130 -13.34 -11.22 8.94
C ALA A 130 -11.93 -10.60 8.90
N ALA A 131 -11.40 -10.48 7.68
CA ALA A 131 -10.23 -9.68 7.37
C ALA A 131 -10.48 -8.91 6.07
N TYR A 132 -9.91 -7.71 5.96
CA TYR A 132 -10.16 -6.80 4.85
C TYR A 132 -8.86 -6.39 4.16
N VAL A 133 -8.94 -6.22 2.84
CA VAL A 133 -7.87 -5.65 2.02
C VAL A 133 -8.40 -4.35 1.41
N VAL A 134 -7.64 -3.27 1.58
CA VAL A 134 -7.96 -1.95 1.05
C VAL A 134 -6.86 -1.53 0.08
N GLN A 135 -7.27 -1.17 -1.14
CA GLN A 135 -6.38 -0.62 -2.16
C GLN A 135 -6.51 0.90 -2.19
N LEU A 136 -5.40 1.63 -2.02
CA LEU A 136 -5.42 3.09 -2.17
C LEU A 136 -5.24 3.45 -3.65
N SER A 137 -6.38 3.64 -4.32
CA SER A 137 -6.43 4.10 -5.71
C SER A 137 -6.26 5.63 -5.81
N SER A 138 -6.75 6.22 -6.90
CA SER A 138 -6.81 7.66 -7.10
C SER A 138 -7.96 8.02 -8.04
N PHE A 139 -8.52 9.22 -7.87
CA PHE A 139 -9.49 9.78 -8.82
C PHE A 139 -8.96 9.78 -10.26
N VAL A 140 -7.67 10.06 -10.44
CA VAL A 140 -7.02 10.06 -11.77
C VAL A 140 -6.87 8.66 -12.40
N GLY A 141 -7.21 7.59 -11.67
CA GLY A 141 -7.35 6.24 -12.20
C GLY A 141 -8.76 5.90 -12.70
N SER A 142 -9.72 6.83 -12.57
CA SER A 142 -11.10 6.59 -12.99
C SER A 142 -11.28 6.85 -14.48
N ILE A 143 -11.57 5.79 -15.24
CA ILE A 143 -11.87 5.89 -16.68
C ILE A 143 -13.13 6.74 -16.92
N GLY A 144 -14.17 6.54 -16.11
CA GLY A 144 -15.43 7.29 -16.23
C GLY A 144 -15.30 8.77 -15.87
N SER A 145 -14.19 9.19 -15.24
CA SER A 145 -13.93 10.60 -14.91
C SER A 145 -13.07 11.32 -15.95
N ILE A 146 -12.71 10.67 -17.06
CA ILE A 146 -11.99 11.29 -18.18
C ILE A 146 -13.03 11.99 -19.07
N THR A 147 -13.25 13.28 -18.81
CA THR A 147 -14.17 14.14 -19.57
C THR A 147 -13.41 15.32 -20.18
N ASN A 148 -14.06 16.14 -21.00
CA ASN A 148 -13.43 17.34 -21.56
C ASN A 148 -13.00 18.34 -20.45
N GLU A 149 -13.79 18.44 -19.38
CA GLU A 149 -13.55 19.33 -18.25
C GLU A 149 -12.36 18.88 -17.40
N THR A 150 -12.16 17.57 -17.27
CA THR A 150 -11.08 17.00 -16.46
C THR A 150 -9.84 16.63 -17.28
N ALA A 151 -9.91 16.67 -18.62
CA ALA A 151 -8.88 16.16 -19.52
C ALA A 151 -7.46 16.66 -19.18
N ALA A 152 -7.30 17.92 -18.79
CA ALA A 152 -5.99 18.46 -18.39
C ALA A 152 -5.38 17.71 -17.19
N MET A 153 -6.17 17.35 -16.18
CA MET A 153 -5.68 16.58 -15.02
C MET A 153 -5.23 15.16 -15.37
N PHE A 154 -5.74 14.59 -16.46
CA PHE A 154 -5.41 13.24 -16.92
C PHE A 154 -4.34 13.23 -18.02
N LYS A 155 -4.24 14.30 -18.81
CA LYS A 155 -3.32 14.46 -19.94
C LYS A 155 -1.95 14.96 -19.50
N ASP A 156 -1.93 15.86 -18.51
CA ASP A 156 -0.74 16.61 -18.16
C ASP A 156 -0.07 15.97 -16.94
N ALA A 157 1.09 15.36 -17.18
CA ALA A 157 2.02 14.83 -16.19
C ALA A 157 1.69 13.53 -15.45
N LEU A 158 0.53 12.86 -15.62
CA LEU A 158 0.23 11.65 -14.83
C LEU A 158 -0.20 10.44 -15.65
N TYR A 159 0.24 10.33 -16.91
CA TYR A 159 -0.22 9.27 -17.82
C TYR A 159 0.03 7.86 -17.25
N GLY A 160 1.28 7.55 -16.89
CA GLY A 160 1.60 6.24 -16.27
C GLY A 160 0.97 6.05 -14.90
N TYR A 161 0.82 7.12 -14.11
CA TYR A 161 0.21 7.06 -12.79
C TYR A 161 -1.27 6.69 -12.87
N GLY A 162 -2.05 7.42 -13.67
CA GLY A 162 -3.47 7.18 -13.90
C GLY A 162 -3.73 5.76 -14.41
N SER A 163 -2.97 5.31 -15.42
CA SER A 163 -3.08 3.93 -15.92
C SER A 163 -2.79 2.88 -14.85
N SER A 164 -1.74 3.05 -14.04
CA SER A 164 -1.42 2.11 -12.96
C SER A 164 -2.49 2.08 -11.85
N LYS A 165 -3.10 3.22 -11.54
CA LYS A 165 -4.18 3.32 -10.54
C LYS A 165 -5.52 2.81 -11.08
N ALA A 166 -5.78 2.95 -12.38
CA ALA A 166 -6.92 2.28 -13.02
C ALA A 166 -6.77 0.76 -12.92
N ALA A 167 -5.59 0.23 -13.24
CA ALA A 167 -5.31 -1.21 -13.18
C ALA A 167 -5.39 -1.78 -11.75
N LEU A 168 -5.08 -0.98 -10.72
CA LEU A 168 -5.19 -1.39 -9.31
C LEU A 168 -6.65 -1.71 -8.89
N ASN A 169 -7.65 -1.18 -9.59
CA ASN A 169 -9.07 -1.35 -9.24
C ASN A 169 -9.69 -2.66 -9.75
N MET A 170 -8.91 -3.48 -10.47
CA MET A 170 -9.35 -4.76 -11.05
C MET A 170 -9.19 -5.91 -10.05
#